data_AF-A0A2N5KRI7-F1
#
_entry.id   AF-A0A2N5KRI7-F1
#
_cell.length_a   1.000
_cell.length_b   1.000
_cell.length_c   1.000
_cell.angle_alpha   90.00
_cell.angle_beta   90.00
_cell.angle_gamma   90.00
#
_symmetry.space_group_name_H-M   'P 1'
#
loop_
_entity.id
_entity.type
_entity.pdbx_description
1 polymer ?
#
loop_
_entity_poly.entity_id
_entity_poly.type
_entity_poly.pdbx_seq_one_letter_code
_entity_poly.pdbx_strand_id
1 'polypeptide(L)'
;MTTKLVCTVGTGNYQETTYHFDDTEKTTNLAPIAVGCCAVKPDEGLELVALLTNEAEEKYGEQLKTKAEVEGWVYTKVGIPAGRSEEELWKIFDAFGS
;
A
#
# COMPACT_ATOMS: atom_id res chain seq x y z
N MET A 1 6.32 -14.45 -12.64
CA MET A 1 6.07 -12.99 -12.75
C MET A 1 5.68 -12.52 -11.37
N THR A 2 6.13 -11.34 -10.94
CA THR A 2 5.81 -10.78 -9.62
C THR A 2 4.56 -9.89 -9.74
N THR A 3 3.56 -10.11 -8.91
CA THR A 3 2.34 -9.29 -8.88
C THR A 3 2.66 -7.96 -8.21
N LYS A 4 2.20 -6.84 -8.78
CA LYS A 4 2.34 -5.52 -8.16
C LYS A 4 1.01 -5.08 -7.57
N LEU A 5 1.00 -4.81 -6.27
CA LEU A 5 -0.12 -4.14 -5.59
C LEU A 5 0.23 -2.68 -5.38
N VAL A 6 -0.57 -1.81 -5.99
CA VAL A 6 -0.36 -0.38 -5.94
C VAL A 6 -1.37 0.21 -4.98
N CYS A 7 -0.89 0.99 -4.00
CA CYS A 7 -1.77 1.54 -2.98
C CYS A 7 -1.40 2.96 -2.57
N THR A 8 -2.40 3.63 -2.01
CA THR A 8 -2.26 4.88 -1.27
C THR A 8 -2.78 4.64 0.14
N VAL A 9 -2.15 5.24 1.14
CA VAL A 9 -2.74 5.36 2.49
C VAL A 9 -2.87 6.83 2.85
N GLY A 10 -3.98 7.18 3.50
CA GLY A 10 -4.20 8.51 4.03
C GLY A 10 -3.73 8.63 5.48
N THR A 11 -4.05 9.75 6.11
CA THR A 11 -3.69 10.06 7.49
C THR A 11 -4.83 9.84 8.49
N GLY A 12 -5.88 9.12 8.09
CA GLY A 12 -7.02 8.76 8.95
C GLY A 12 -6.59 8.00 10.21
N ASN A 13 -7.46 7.82 11.18
CA ASN A 13 -7.17 6.99 12.36
C ASN A 13 -7.58 5.55 12.10
N TYR A 14 -6.76 4.79 11.38
CA TYR A 14 -7.08 3.41 11.04
C TYR A 14 -7.07 2.50 12.25
N GLN A 15 -8.18 1.78 12.45
CA GLN A 15 -8.35 0.79 13.51
C GLN A 15 -8.19 -0.60 12.95
N GLU A 16 -7.82 -1.55 13.82
CA GLU A 16 -7.80 -2.96 13.45
C GLU A 16 -9.20 -3.40 12.99
N THR A 17 -9.25 -4.09 11.86
CA THR A 17 -10.50 -4.56 11.25
C THR A 17 -10.23 -5.89 10.55
N THR A 18 -11.19 -6.80 10.60
CA THR A 18 -11.14 -8.04 9.81
C THR A 18 -11.70 -7.77 8.43
N TYR A 19 -10.84 -7.84 7.42
CA TYR A 19 -11.22 -7.78 6.01
C TYR A 19 -11.56 -9.18 5.52
N HIS A 20 -12.61 -9.30 4.70
CA HIS A 20 -13.06 -10.57 4.12
C HIS A 20 -13.05 -10.48 2.60
N PHE A 21 -12.53 -11.51 1.94
CA PHE A 21 -12.57 -11.69 0.49
C PHE A 21 -12.72 -13.18 0.17
N ASP A 22 -13.85 -13.57 -0.40
CA ASP A 22 -14.27 -14.97 -0.56
C ASP A 22 -14.10 -15.76 0.75
N ASP A 23 -13.34 -16.86 0.73
CA ASP A 23 -13.06 -17.72 1.90
C ASP A 23 -11.82 -17.26 2.69
N THR A 24 -11.25 -16.09 2.37
CA THR A 24 -10.05 -15.56 3.03
C THR A 24 -10.41 -14.37 3.94
N GLU A 25 -9.76 -14.31 5.10
CA GLU A 25 -9.84 -13.17 5.99
C GLU A 25 -8.46 -12.69 6.44
N LYS A 26 -8.34 -11.37 6.67
CA LYS A 26 -7.13 -10.76 7.23
C LYS A 26 -7.49 -9.68 8.22
N THR A 27 -7.07 -9.86 9.47
CA THR A 27 -7.14 -8.82 10.50
C THR A 27 -5.93 -7.91 10.38
N THR A 28 -6.18 -6.64 10.08
CA THR A 28 -5.15 -5.59 9.99
C THR A 28 -5.82 -4.22 10.06
N ASN A 29 -5.04 -3.19 10.38
CA ASN A 29 -5.51 -1.80 10.29
C ASN A 29 -5.20 -1.16 8.92
N LEU A 30 -4.49 -1.84 8.02
CA LEU A 30 -4.10 -1.31 6.72
C LEU A 30 -4.67 -2.18 5.60
N ALA A 31 -5.67 -1.65 4.89
CA ALA A 31 -6.35 -2.35 3.79
C ALA A 31 -5.40 -2.93 2.72
N PRO A 32 -4.29 -2.27 2.32
CA PRO A 32 -3.37 -2.87 1.34
C PRO A 32 -2.78 -4.21 1.77
N ILE A 33 -2.58 -4.40 3.08
CA ILE A 33 -2.10 -5.67 3.63
C ILE A 33 -3.17 -6.75 3.51
N ALA A 34 -4.44 -6.42 3.75
CA ALA A 34 -5.53 -7.36 3.53
C ALA A 34 -5.66 -7.75 2.05
N VAL A 35 -5.61 -6.77 1.16
CA VAL A 35 -5.71 -7.00 -0.29
C VAL A 35 -4.57 -7.90 -0.78
N GLY A 36 -3.32 -7.64 -0.40
CA GLY A 36 -2.20 -8.47 -0.85
C GLY A 36 -2.30 -9.92 -0.39
N CYS A 37 -2.74 -10.16 0.86
CA CYS A 37 -2.95 -11.53 1.38
C CYS A 37 -4.10 -12.27 0.67
N CYS A 38 -5.09 -11.55 0.13
CA CYS A 38 -6.21 -12.16 -0.59
C CYS A 38 -5.92 -12.30 -2.09
N ALA A 39 -5.08 -11.43 -2.66
CA ALA A 39 -4.86 -11.34 -4.10
C ALA A 39 -3.79 -12.31 -4.63
N VAL A 40 -2.87 -12.77 -3.77
CA VAL A 40 -1.69 -13.54 -4.19
C VAL A 40 -1.49 -14.73 -3.25
N LYS A 41 -1.14 -15.89 -3.82
CA LYS A 41 -0.83 -17.08 -3.02
C LYS A 41 0.52 -16.91 -2.33
N PRO A 42 0.78 -17.57 -1.18
CA PRO A 42 2.04 -17.44 -0.44
C PRO A 42 3.32 -17.76 -1.22
N ASP A 43 3.21 -18.56 -2.28
CA ASP A 43 4.32 -18.97 -3.15
C ASP A 43 4.52 -18.04 -4.37
N GLU A 44 3.62 -17.09 -4.58
CA GLU A 44 3.70 -16.08 -5.63
C GLU A 44 4.25 -14.77 -5.05
N GLY A 45 5.34 -14.24 -5.61
CA GLY A 45 5.94 -12.99 -5.14
C GLY A 45 5.04 -11.78 -5.37
N LEU A 46 4.93 -10.91 -4.36
CA LEU A 46 4.24 -9.62 -4.44
C LEU A 46 5.21 -8.45 -4.18
N GLU A 47 5.06 -7.39 -4.97
CA GLU A 47 5.64 -6.07 -4.69
C GLU A 47 4.52 -5.09 -4.30
N LEU A 48 4.61 -4.53 -3.10
CA LEU A 48 3.73 -3.47 -2.62
C LEU A 48 4.33 -2.12 -2.97
N VAL A 49 3.73 -1.42 -3.93
CA VAL A 49 4.11 -0.08 -4.37
C VAL A 49 3.23 0.94 -3.65
N ALA A 50 3.77 1.59 -2.63
CA ALA A 50 3.05 2.55 -1.79
C ALA A 50 3.31 3.99 -2.25
N LEU A 51 2.28 4.65 -2.78
CA LEU A 51 2.30 6.06 -3.14
C LEU A 51 1.90 6.88 -1.92
N LEU A 52 2.88 7.52 -1.28
CA LEU A 52 2.71 8.21 0.00
C LEU A 52 3.00 9.70 -0.12
N THR A 53 2.11 10.53 0.43
CA THR A 53 2.47 11.90 0.79
C THR A 53 3.38 11.89 2.01
N ASN A 54 4.07 13.00 2.28
CA ASN A 54 4.96 13.12 3.44
C ASN A 54 4.23 12.81 4.76
N GLU A 55 3.00 13.31 4.93
CA GLU A 55 2.21 13.11 6.14
C GLU A 55 1.73 11.66 6.30
N ALA A 56 1.40 11.01 5.19
CA ALA A 56 1.02 9.60 5.20
C ALA A 56 2.23 8.70 5.50
N GLU A 57 3.40 9.03 4.94
CA GLU A 57 4.65 8.33 5.23
C GLU A 57 5.03 8.45 6.71
N GLU A 58 5.01 9.66 7.27
CA GLU A 58 5.33 9.88 8.68
C GLU A 58 4.43 9.07 9.61
N LYS A 59 3.14 8.97 9.26
CA LYS A 59 2.16 8.29 10.11
C LYS A 59 2.14 6.77 9.96
N TYR A 60 2.25 6.26 8.74
CA TYR A 60 1.99 4.84 8.44
C TYR A 60 3.08 4.16 7.62
N GLY A 61 4.11 4.87 7.15
CA GLY A 61 5.14 4.34 6.25
C GLY A 61 5.90 3.16 6.85
N GLU A 62 6.39 3.29 8.08
CA GLU A 62 7.11 2.20 8.77
C GLU A 62 6.21 1.00 9.05
N GLN A 63 4.97 1.25 9.49
CA GLN A 63 4.00 0.19 9.76
C GLN A 63 3.64 -0.59 8.49
N LEU A 64 3.40 0.11 7.38
CA LEU A 64 3.07 -0.49 6.09
C LEU A 64 4.24 -1.34 5.57
N LYS A 65 5.47 -0.79 5.62
CA LYS A 65 6.69 -1.51 5.26
C LYS A 65 6.85 -2.79 6.09
N THR A 66 6.78 -2.67 7.41
CA THR A 66 6.98 -3.80 8.33
C THR A 66 5.96 -4.90 8.08
N LYS A 67 4.68 -4.55 7.90
CA LYS A 67 3.64 -5.53 7.61
C LYS A 67 3.85 -6.21 6.26
N ALA A 68 4.28 -5.49 5.23
CA ALA A 68 4.58 -6.08 3.93
C ALA A 68 5.78 -7.06 4.01
N GLU A 69 6.85 -6.68 4.71
CA GLU A 69 8.03 -7.53 4.88
C GLU A 69 7.73 -8.80 5.69
N VAL A 70 6.82 -8.73 6.68
CA VAL A 70 6.33 -9.91 7.43
C VAL A 70 5.63 -10.92 6.52
N GLU A 71 4.90 -10.45 5.50
CA GLU A 71 4.27 -11.32 4.50
C GLU A 71 5.26 -11.77 3.41
N GLY A 72 6.55 -11.41 3.51
CA GLY A 72 7.59 -11.75 2.54
C GLY A 72 7.54 -10.94 1.25
N TRP A 73 6.83 -9.80 1.24
CA TRP A 73 6.67 -8.96 0.05
C TRP A 73 7.84 -8.00 -0.13
N VAL A 74 8.09 -7.61 -1.39
CA VAL A 74 8.96 -6.47 -1.69
C VAL A 74 8.17 -5.19 -1.41
N TYR A 75 8.77 -4.25 -0.70
CA TYR A 75 8.17 -2.95 -0.42
C TYR A 75 8.88 -1.84 -1.21
N THR A 76 8.13 -1.13 -2.05
CA THR A 76 8.60 0.00 -2.83
C THR A 76 7.81 1.25 -2.44
N LYS A 77 8.50 2.23 -1.86
CA LYS A 77 7.91 3.53 -1.56
C LYS A 77 8.06 4.48 -2.74
N VAL A 78 6.97 5.12 -3.13
CA VAL A 78 6.94 6.20 -4.11
C VAL A 78 6.41 7.46 -3.42
N GLY A 79 7.28 8.46 -3.26
CA GLY A 79 6.86 9.75 -2.69
C GLY A 79 6.03 10.55 -3.69
N ILE A 80 4.86 11.03 -3.27
CA ILE A 80 3.95 11.83 -4.09
C ILE A 80 3.54 13.14 -3.40
N PRO A 81 3.21 14.20 -4.16
CA PRO A 81 2.67 15.43 -3.57
C PRO A 81 1.23 15.22 -3.06
N ALA A 82 0.70 16.22 -2.34
CA ALA A 82 -0.64 16.17 -1.77
C ALA A 82 -1.77 16.25 -2.80
N GLY A 83 -1.49 16.67 -4.04
CA GLY A 83 -2.48 16.74 -5.13
C GLY A 83 -3.42 17.93 -5.01
N ARG A 84 -2.98 19.04 -4.40
CA ARG A 84 -3.81 20.26 -4.19
C ARG A 84 -3.82 21.19 -5.40
N SER A 85 -3.01 20.93 -6.42
CA SER A 85 -2.98 21.67 -7.68
C SER A 85 -2.90 20.73 -8.88
N GLU A 86 -3.25 21.21 -10.07
CA GLU A 86 -3.13 20.44 -11.31
C GLU A 86 -1.69 19.98 -11.56
N GLU A 87 -0.71 20.84 -11.32
CA GLU A 87 0.71 20.50 -11.41
C GLU A 87 1.08 19.34 -10.46
N GLU A 88 0.58 19.36 -9.23
CA GLU A 88 0.79 18.25 -8.30
C GLU A 88 0.12 16.96 -8.76
N LEU A 89 -1.07 17.03 -9.35
CA LEU A 89 -1.75 15.85 -9.90
C LEU A 89 -0.93 15.21 -11.02
N TRP A 90 -0.38 16.01 -11.95
CA TRP A 90 0.50 15.48 -13.00
C TRP A 90 1.74 14.79 -12.44
N LYS A 91 2.37 15.35 -11.39
CA LYS A 91 3.50 14.70 -10.71
C LYS A 91 3.13 13.34 -10.09
N ILE A 92 1.88 13.14 -9.65
CA ILE A 92 1.41 11.83 -9.16
C ILE A 92 1.38 10.83 -10.32
N PHE A 93 0.86 11.22 -11.49
CA PHE A 93 0.81 10.36 -12.66
C PHE A 93 2.21 10.00 -13.18
N ASP A 94 3.12 10.98 -13.22
CA ASP A 94 4.52 10.76 -13.63
C ASP A 94 5.24 9.76 -12.73
N ALA A 95 4.90 9.71 -11.44
CA ALA A 95 5.48 8.78 -10.48
C ALA A 95 5.04 7.32 -10.69
N PHE A 96 3.99 7.08 -11.49
CA PHE A 96 3.42 5.76 -11.76
C PHE A 96 3.62 5.29 -13.22
N GLY A 97 3.74 6.23 -14.17
CA GLY A 97 3.80 5.95 -15.60
C GLY A 97 5.19 5.74 -16.22
N SER A 98 6.26 5.72 -15.43
CA SER A 98 7.65 5.59 -15.89
C SER A 98 8.20 4.17 -15.86
#